data_AF-A0A4Q9DL89-F1
#
_entry.id   AF-A0A4Q9DL89-F1
#
_cell.length_a   1.000
_cell.length_b   1.000
_cell.length_c   1.000
_cell.angle_alpha   90.00
_cell.angle_beta   90.00
_cell.angle_gamma   90.00
#
_symmetry.space_group_name_H-M   'P 1'
#
loop_
_entity.id
_entity.type
_entity.pdbx_description
1 polymer ?
#
loop_
_entity_poly.entity_id
_entity_poly.type
_entity_poly.pdbx_seq_one_letter_code
_entity_poly.pdbx_strand_id
1 'polypeptide(L)' 'MLQSPVAFLETLEPKCCGTCGEVIEEYADCYHNICYNCTDTTFYALSPVFITLFNPVAEK' A
#
# COMPACT_ATOMS: atom_id res chain seq x y z
N MET A 1 13.74 -33.41 -0.71
CA MET A 1 13.05 -33.51 0.59
C MET A 1 11.92 -32.52 0.56
N LEU A 2 10.68 -32.96 0.79
CA LEU A 2 9.53 -32.06 0.85
C LEU A 2 9.68 -31.25 2.15
N GLN A 3 10.22 -30.03 2.06
CA GLN A 3 10.22 -29.12 3.21
C GLN A 3 8.77 -28.94 3.64
N SER A 4 8.50 -28.94 4.95
CA SER A 4 7.15 -28.67 5.42
C SER A 4 6.74 -27.30 4.89
N PRO A 5 5.48 -27.13 4.43
CA PRO A 5 5.03 -25.83 3.91
C PRO A 5 5.20 -24.71 4.93
N VAL A 6 5.14 -25.04 6.22
CA VAL A 6 5.44 -24.12 7.33
C VAL A 6 6.89 -23.66 7.31
N ALA A 7 7.85 -24.59 7.20
CA ALA A 7 9.27 -24.26 7.15
C ALA A 7 9.64 -23.46 5.89
N PHE A 8 8.91 -23.65 4.78
CA PHE A 8 9.08 -22.83 3.58
C PHE A 8 8.65 -21.37 3.83
N LEU A 9 7.50 -21.16 4.48
CA LEU A 9 6.98 -19.82 4.78
C LEU A 9 7.93 -19.04 5.71
N GLU A 10 8.59 -19.73 6.66
CA GLU A 10 9.59 -19.12 7.55
C GLU A 10 10.89 -18.73 6.83
N THR A 11 11.16 -19.27 5.64
CA THR A 11 12.36 -18.95 4.84
C THR A 11 12.12 -17.86 3.80
N LEU A 12 10.90 -17.35 3.67
CA LEU A 12 10.59 -16.29 2.71
C LEU A 12 11.34 -15.00 3.07
N GLU A 13 11.89 -14.37 2.05
CA GLU A 13 12.53 -13.07 2.21
C GLU A 13 11.47 -12.01 2.59
N PRO A 14 11.84 -11.03 3.43
CA PRO A 14 10.93 -9.98 3.82
C PRO A 14 10.52 -9.15 2.60
N LYS A 15 9.21 -8.94 2.45
CA LYS A 15 8.67 -8.13 1.36
C LYS A 15 9.13 -6.68 1.49
N CYS A 16 9.70 -6.15 0.43
CA CYS A 16 10.16 -4.76 0.37
C CYS A 16 9.22 -3.92 -0.50
N CYS A 17 9.12 -2.64 -0.17
CA CYS A 17 8.37 -1.66 -0.93
C CYS A 17 9.02 -1.38 -2.29
N GLY A 18 8.23 -1.41 -3.36
CA GLY A 18 8.70 -1.07 -4.70
C GLY A 18 9.12 0.39 -4.88
N THR A 19 8.68 1.29 -4.00
CA THR A 19 8.93 2.74 -4.11
C THR A 19 10.08 3.21 -3.24
N CYS A 20 10.07 2.87 -1.94
CA CYS A 20 11.09 3.33 -0.98
C CYS A 20 12.13 2.27 -0.62
N GLY A 21 11.90 1.00 -0.97
CA GLY A 21 12.79 -0.11 -0.60
C GLY A 21 12.72 -0.51 0.88
N GLU A 22 11.85 0.10 1.69
CA GLU A 22 11.68 -0.29 3.10
C GLU A 22 10.95 -1.63 3.21
N VAL A 23 11.25 -2.36 4.28
CA VAL A 23 10.58 -3.62 4.61
C VAL A 23 9.12 -3.32 4.97
N ILE A 24 8.20 -3.94 4.25
CA ILE A 24 6.77 -3.82 4.49
C ILE A 24 6.36 -4.85 5.54
N GLU A 25 5.60 -4.42 6.54
CA GLU A 25 4.94 -5.34 7.47
C GLU A 25 3.86 -6.15 6.73
N GLU A 26 4.05 -7.47 6.71
CA GLU A 26 3.12 -8.38 6.05
C GLU A 26 1.94 -8.70 6.97
N TYR A 27 0.77 -8.15 6.61
CA TYR A 27 -0.52 -8.55 7.17
C TYR A 27 -1.20 -9.54 6.21
N ALA A 28 -2.06 -10.41 6.74
CA ALA A 28 -2.75 -11.45 5.95
C ALA A 28 -3.50 -10.90 4.71
N ASP A 29 -3.92 -9.63 4.75
CA ASP A 29 -4.67 -8.97 3.68
C ASP A 29 -3.80 -8.06 2.78
N CYS A 30 -2.47 -8.07 2.95
CA CYS A 30 -1.56 -7.14 2.27
C CYS A 30 -1.12 -7.65 0.88
N TYR A 31 -1.99 -7.48 -0.13
CA TYR A 31 -1.67 -7.83 -1.53
C TYR A 31 -0.83 -6.78 -2.28
N HIS A 32 -0.63 -5.59 -1.71
CA HIS A 32 0.05 -4.48 -2.39
C HIS A 32 1.57 -4.51 -2.13
N ASN A 33 2.36 -4.04 -3.10
CA ASN A 33 3.83 -3.97 -3.02
C ASN A 33 4.33 -2.56 -2.63
N ILE A 34 3.45 -1.70 -2.14
CA ILE A 34 3.73 -0.30 -1.80
C ILE A 34 3.44 -0.10 -0.31
N CYS A 35 4.38 0.52 0.39
CA CYS A 35 4.33 0.79 1.84
C CYS A 35 3.23 1.80 2.18
N TYR A 36 2.59 1.75 3.35
CA TYR A 36 1.54 2.73 3.71
C TYR A 36 1.98 4.20 3.60
N ASN A 37 3.23 4.49 3.96
CA ASN A 37 3.84 5.82 3.81
C ASN A 37 3.99 6.26 2.34
N CYS A 38 4.08 5.28 1.44
CA CYS A 38 4.21 5.45 -0.01
C CYS A 38 2.85 5.39 -0.72
N THR A 39 1.89 4.70 -0.12
CA THR A 39 0.49 4.60 -0.54
C THR A 39 -0.30 5.84 -0.14
N ASP A 40 0.37 6.83 0.48
CA ASP A 40 -0.20 8.13 0.79
C ASP A 40 -0.93 8.65 -0.44
N THR A 41 -2.22 8.90 -0.23
CA THR A 41 -3.27 9.32 -1.17
C THR A 41 -3.97 8.21 -1.96
N THR A 42 -4.90 7.51 -1.29
CA THR A 42 -6.13 7.07 -1.97
C THR A 42 -6.89 8.32 -2.44
N PHE A 43 -6.56 8.76 -3.66
CA PHE A 43 -7.26 9.86 -4.33
C PHE A 43 -8.67 9.41 -4.70
N TYR A 44 -9.64 9.72 -3.86
CA TYR A 44 -11.03 9.68 -4.28
C TYR A 44 -11.30 10.93 -5.11
N ALA A 45 -11.52 10.72 -6.41
CA ALA A 45 -11.87 11.79 -7.35
C ALA A 45 -13.11 12.60 -6.92
N LEU A 46 -13.95 12.03 -6.03
CA LEU A 46 -15.13 12.67 -5.45
C LEU A 46 -14.95 13.08 -3.98
N SER A 47 -13.75 13.03 -3.43
CA SER A 47 -13.54 13.54 -2.06
C SER A 47 -13.80 15.05 -2.03
N PRO A 48 -14.50 15.56 -0.99
CA PRO A 48 -14.76 16.99 -0.86
C PRO A 48 -13.45 17.80 -0.76
N VAL A 49 -12.37 17.20 -0.27
CA VAL A 49 -11.02 17.80 -0.24
C VAL A 49 -10.45 17.98 -1.65
N PHE A 50 -10.63 17.01 -2.56
CA PHE A 50 -10.18 17.15 -3.95
C PHE A 50 -11.00 18.20 -4.72
N ILE A 51 -12.33 18.18 -4.57
CA ILE A 51 -13.21 19.14 -5.26
C ILE A 51 -12.88 20.57 -4.84
N THR A 52 -12.61 20.81 -3.55
CA THR A 52 -12.26 22.14 -3.04
C THR A 52 -10.88 22.63 -3.49
N LEU A 53 -9.90 21.73 -3.64
CA LEU A 53 -8.55 22.09 -4.10
C LEU A 53 -8.47 22.35 -5.62
N PHE A 54 -9.28 21.65 -6.42
CA PHE A 54 -9.16 21.65 -7.89
C PHE A 54 -10.33 22.30 -8.63
N ASN A 55 -11.40 22.71 -7.93
CA ASN A 55 -12.51 23.50 -8.50
C ASN A 55 -12.79 24.75 -7.63
N PRO A 56 -12.19 25.92 -7.93
CA PRO A 56 -12.51 27.17 -7.25
C PRO A 56 -13.88 27.78 -7.67
N VAL A 57 -14.72 27.02 -8.38
CA VAL A 57 -16.01 27.45 -8.95
C VAL A 57 -17.15 26.56 -8.43
N ALA A 58 -17.19 26.34 -7.12
CA ALA A 58 -18.32 25.67 -6.45
C ALA A 58 -18.94 26.51 -5.32
N GLU A 59 -18.60 27.80 -5.26
CA GLU A 59 -19.34 28.80 -4.48
C GLU A 59 -19.97 29.81 -5.44
N LYS A 60 -21.12 29.45 -6.02
CA LYS A 60 -22.11 30.45 -6.41
C LYS A 60 -23.52 29.89 -6.32
#